data_AF-A0A060WT05-F1
#
_entry.id   AF-A0A060WT05-F1
#
_cell.length_a   1.000
_cell.length_b   1.000
_cell.length_c   1.000
_cell.angle_alpha   90.00
_cell.angle_beta   90.00
_cell.angle_gamma   90.00
#
_symmetry.space_group_name_H-M   'P 1'
#
loop_
_entity.id
_entity.type
_entity.pdbx_description
1 polymer ?
#
loop_
_entity_poly.entity_id
_entity_poly.type
_entity_poly.pdbx_seq_one_letter_code
_entity_poly.pdbx_strand_id
1 'polypeptide(L)'
;MKDDFLIKIETWHKPDMGTLENVHDLDGPTWKTVEVIPIDIADKDVVAHGDYKAEEDPALFKSTKTGRGPLSPEWKNDLMNKTDCPKMCAYKLVTVKFKWWGLQTKVENFIQKQEKRIFTNFHRQLFCWIDNWVELTMADIRRMEEETKKELEEMREKGTVRGTSATEE
;
A
#
# COMPACT_ATOMS: atom_id res chain seq x y z
N MET A 1 -23.00 -3.34 11.85
CA MET A 1 -22.32 -2.36 12.73
C MET A 1 -22.75 -0.91 12.47
N LYS A 2 -23.59 -0.59 11.47
CA LYS A 2 -24.08 0.79 11.22
C LYS A 2 -22.96 1.83 11.37
N ASP A 3 -23.15 2.86 12.19
CA ASP A 3 -22.19 3.93 12.44
C ASP A 3 -21.09 3.55 13.45
N ASP A 4 -21.14 2.35 14.03
CA ASP A 4 -20.16 1.87 15.01
C ASP A 4 -18.91 1.28 14.36
N PHE A 5 -18.85 1.17 13.03
CA PHE A 5 -17.67 0.74 12.29
C PHE A 5 -17.40 1.62 11.08
N LEU A 6 -16.15 2.07 10.94
CA LEU A 6 -15.66 2.79 9.77
C LEU A 6 -14.19 2.44 9.53
N ILE A 7 -13.84 2.18 8.28
CA ILE A 7 -12.49 2.31 7.77
C ILE A 7 -12.56 3.30 6.62
N LYS A 8 -11.89 4.44 6.75
CA LYS A 8 -11.83 5.48 5.72
C LYS A 8 -10.37 5.70 5.35
N ILE A 9 -10.06 5.59 4.07
CA ILE A 9 -8.72 5.82 3.53
C ILE A 9 -8.81 6.98 2.54
N GLU A 10 -8.29 8.13 2.94
CA GLU A 10 -8.18 9.32 2.09
C GLU A 10 -6.74 9.40 1.58
N THR A 11 -6.55 9.48 0.26
CA THR A 11 -5.20 9.46 -0.33
C THR A 11 -4.94 10.69 -1.18
N TRP A 12 -3.82 11.37 -0.92
CA TRP A 12 -3.20 12.29 -1.86
C TRP A 12 -1.97 11.64 -2.50
N HIS A 13 -1.91 11.67 -3.83
CA HIS A 13 -0.68 11.34 -4.57
C HIS A 13 -0.02 12.66 -4.97
N LYS A 14 1.20 12.91 -4.49
CA LYS A 14 1.94 14.16 -4.75
C LYS A 14 3.29 13.87 -5.41
N PRO A 15 3.79 14.73 -6.31
CA PRO A 15 5.07 14.57 -6.99
C PRO A 15 6.24 15.03 -6.10
N ASP A 16 6.35 14.47 -4.90
CA ASP A 16 7.38 14.79 -3.90
C ASP A 16 7.96 13.51 -3.27
N MET A 17 8.71 13.67 -2.16
CA MET A 17 9.38 12.58 -1.44
C MET A 17 8.82 12.37 -0.02
N GLY A 18 7.57 12.75 0.24
CA GLY A 18 6.97 12.54 1.58
C GLY A 18 7.28 13.66 2.59
N THR A 19 7.58 14.88 2.12
CA THR A 19 8.00 16.01 2.97
C THR A 19 6.88 16.98 3.34
N LEU A 20 5.67 16.78 2.82
CA LEU A 20 4.52 17.65 3.10
C LEU A 20 3.82 17.19 4.38
N GLU A 21 3.81 18.08 5.37
CA GLU A 21 3.05 17.91 6.61
C GLU A 21 1.56 18.22 6.38
N ASN A 22 0.67 17.47 7.04
CA ASN A 22 -0.79 17.68 7.04
C ASN A 22 -1.41 17.97 5.65
N VAL A 23 -1.04 17.21 4.61
CA VAL A 23 -1.53 17.42 3.23
C VAL A 23 -3.05 17.30 3.05
N HIS A 24 -3.72 16.70 4.04
CA HIS A 24 -5.18 16.56 4.09
C HIS A 24 -5.89 17.76 4.74
N ASP A 25 -5.13 18.76 5.19
CA ASP A 25 -5.63 20.01 5.80
C ASP A 25 -6.56 19.75 7.00
N LEU A 26 -6.15 18.83 7.88
CA LEU A 26 -6.86 18.56 9.12
C LEU A 26 -6.72 19.73 10.10
N ASP A 27 -7.72 19.94 10.94
CA ASP A 27 -7.64 20.90 12.03
C ASP A 27 -6.49 20.54 13.00
N GLY A 28 -5.90 21.57 13.62
CA GLY A 28 -4.74 21.40 14.50
C GLY A 28 -4.91 20.37 15.62
N PRO A 29 -6.05 20.35 16.35
CA PRO A 29 -6.35 19.30 17.33
C PRO A 29 -6.36 17.89 16.75
N THR A 30 -7.06 17.66 15.64
CA THR A 30 -7.10 16.34 14.98
C THR A 30 -5.72 15.93 14.50
N TRP A 31 -4.98 16.81 13.83
CA TRP A 31 -3.64 16.51 13.31
C TRP A 31 -2.67 16.04 14.38
N LYS A 32 -2.72 16.61 15.59
CA LYS A 32 -1.88 16.19 16.73
C LYS A 32 -2.11 14.75 17.18
N THR A 33 -3.23 14.15 16.82
CA THR A 33 -3.54 12.75 17.14
C THR A 33 -3.08 11.77 16.06
N VAL A 34 -2.66 12.28 14.89
CA VAL A 34 -2.25 11.46 13.76
C VAL A 34 -0.79 11.03 13.94
N GLU A 35 -0.56 9.72 13.86
CA GLU A 35 0.78 9.15 13.76
C GLU A 35 1.19 9.05 12.29
N VAL A 36 2.35 9.63 11.94
CA VAL A 36 2.91 9.54 10.59
C VAL A 36 3.84 8.33 10.52
N ILE A 37 3.49 7.34 9.68
CA ILE A 37 4.24 6.09 9.53
C ILE A 37 4.80 5.99 8.11
N PRO A 38 6.10 6.18 7.89
CA PRO A 38 6.74 5.92 6.61
C PRO A 38 6.70 4.43 6.26
N ILE A 39 6.39 4.11 5.00
CA ILE A 39 6.54 2.76 4.44
C ILE A 39 7.69 2.80 3.44
N ASP A 40 8.72 2.00 3.69
CA ASP A 40 9.81 1.77 2.75
C ASP A 40 9.60 0.41 2.05
N ILE A 41 9.41 0.43 0.74
CA ILE A 41 9.16 -0.78 -0.04
C ILE A 41 10.43 -1.62 -0.24
N ALA A 42 11.63 -1.06 -0.04
CA ALA A 42 12.89 -1.79 -0.15
C ALA A 42 13.32 -2.42 1.18
N ASP A 43 12.75 -1.97 2.30
CA ASP A 43 13.05 -2.51 3.63
C ASP A 43 12.41 -3.90 3.77
N LYS A 44 13.23 -4.90 4.09
CA LYS A 44 12.77 -6.29 4.27
C LYS A 44 12.29 -6.55 5.69
N ASP A 45 12.77 -5.78 6.67
CA ASP A 45 12.48 -6.00 8.09
C ASP A 45 11.02 -5.64 8.43
N VAL A 46 10.36 -4.86 7.55
CA VAL A 46 8.94 -4.49 7.70
C VAL A 46 7.97 -5.49 7.06
N VAL A 47 8.46 -6.54 6.39
CA VAL A 47 7.64 -7.57 5.74
C VAL A 47 7.54 -8.77 6.66
N ALA A 48 6.31 -9.19 6.98
CA ALA A 48 6.10 -10.39 7.79
C ALA A 48 6.67 -11.63 7.07
N HIS A 49 7.26 -12.57 7.81
CA HIS A 49 7.90 -13.75 7.23
C HIS A 49 6.94 -14.54 6.32
N GLY A 50 5.66 -14.65 6.69
CA GLY A 50 4.63 -15.34 5.90
C GLY A 50 4.20 -14.62 4.62
N ASP A 51 4.54 -13.34 4.46
CA ASP A 51 4.21 -12.55 3.26
C ASP A 51 5.37 -12.46 2.27
N TYR A 52 6.60 -12.73 2.71
CA TYR A 52 7.77 -12.52 1.88
C TYR A 52 7.78 -13.46 0.68
N LYS A 53 7.92 -12.88 -0.51
CA LYS A 53 8.18 -13.57 -1.77
C LYS A 53 9.30 -12.87 -2.50
N ALA A 54 10.28 -13.63 -3.00
CA ALA A 54 11.47 -13.07 -3.64
C ALA A 54 11.13 -12.33 -4.94
N GLU A 55 10.12 -12.83 -5.68
CA GLU A 55 9.61 -12.23 -6.91
C GLU A 55 8.83 -10.92 -6.67
N GLU A 56 8.41 -10.66 -5.43
CA GLU A 56 7.74 -9.43 -4.99
C GLU A 56 8.70 -8.56 -4.14
N ASP A 57 10.02 -8.73 -4.30
CA ASP A 57 11.03 -7.98 -3.57
C ASP A 57 11.69 -6.87 -4.41
N PRO A 58 11.38 -5.58 -4.17
CA PRO A 58 11.99 -4.47 -4.91
C PRO A 58 13.51 -4.38 -4.78
N ALA A 59 14.09 -4.96 -3.71
CA ALA A 59 15.54 -5.02 -3.53
C ALA A 59 16.21 -6.08 -4.43
N LEU A 60 15.43 -6.96 -5.05
CA LEU A 60 15.91 -7.99 -5.99
C LEU A 60 15.43 -7.76 -7.42
N PHE A 61 14.30 -7.04 -7.59
CA PHE A 61 13.67 -6.81 -8.88
C PHE A 61 14.34 -5.69 -9.68
N LYS A 62 14.54 -5.95 -10.98
CA LYS A 62 14.92 -4.92 -11.96
C LYS A 62 13.99 -4.99 -13.16
N SER A 63 13.35 -3.87 -13.46
CA SER A 63 12.49 -3.72 -14.63
C SER A 63 13.31 -3.84 -15.92
N THR A 64 12.82 -4.70 -16.82
CA THR A 64 13.37 -4.86 -18.17
C THR A 64 12.92 -3.75 -19.12
N LYS A 65 11.73 -3.16 -18.88
CA LYS A 65 11.17 -2.11 -19.73
C LYS A 65 11.66 -0.70 -19.37
N THR A 66 11.86 -0.42 -18.09
CA THR A 66 12.23 0.92 -17.60
C THR A 66 13.63 1.00 -16.99
N GLY A 67 14.28 -0.14 -16.75
CA GLY A 67 15.59 -0.21 -16.09
C GLY A 67 15.60 0.17 -14.60
N ARG A 68 14.43 0.40 -13.99
CA ARG A 68 14.31 0.78 -12.56
C ARG A 68 14.55 -0.43 -11.67
N GLY A 69 15.13 -0.19 -10.50
CA GLY A 69 15.55 -1.23 -9.57
C GLY A 69 16.88 -1.91 -9.95
N PRO A 70 17.41 -2.78 -9.08
CA PRO A 70 16.92 -3.06 -7.73
C PRO A 70 17.06 -1.85 -6.79
N LEU A 71 16.19 -1.77 -5.78
CA LEU A 71 16.24 -0.71 -4.77
C LEU A 71 17.25 -1.07 -3.68
N SER A 72 18.35 -0.32 -3.59
CA SER A 72 19.32 -0.41 -2.50
C SER A 72 18.75 0.18 -1.19
N PRO A 73 19.36 -0.06 -0.03
CA PRO A 73 18.99 0.63 1.21
C PRO A 73 19.02 2.17 1.07
N GLU A 74 19.89 2.72 0.22
CA GLU A 74 20.03 4.15 -0.04
C GLU A 74 19.16 4.68 -1.19
N TRP A 75 18.24 3.87 -1.74
CA TRP A 75 17.51 4.20 -2.97
C TRP A 75 16.79 5.55 -2.94
N LYS A 76 16.31 5.98 -1.77
CA LYS A 76 15.66 7.30 -1.58
C LYS A 76 16.64 8.45 -1.81
N ASN A 77 17.87 8.34 -1.30
CA ASN A 77 18.92 9.33 -1.49
C ASN A 77 19.33 9.39 -2.97
N ASP A 78 19.51 8.23 -3.59
CA ASP A 78 19.83 8.13 -5.02
C ASP A 78 18.72 8.75 -5.88
N LEU A 79 17.46 8.55 -5.52
CA LEU A 79 16.30 9.11 -6.23
C LEU A 79 16.15 10.63 -6.06
N MET A 80 16.57 11.18 -4.91
CA MET A 80 16.64 12.64 -4.73
C MET A 80 17.70 13.27 -5.63
N ASN A 81 18.83 12.59 -5.83
CA ASN A 81 19.94 13.08 -6.64
C ASN A 81 19.74 12.89 -8.16
N LYS A 82 18.76 12.07 -8.58
CA LYS A 82 18.40 11.85 -9.98
C LYS A 82 17.25 12.77 -10.41
N THR A 83 17.48 13.59 -11.41
CA THR A 83 16.48 14.51 -12.00
C THR A 83 15.61 13.85 -13.06
N ASP A 84 16.10 12.78 -13.69
CA ASP A 84 15.47 12.04 -14.78
C ASP A 84 14.57 10.88 -14.32
N CYS A 85 14.65 10.50 -13.05
CA CYS A 85 13.82 9.45 -12.47
C CYS A 85 12.56 10.04 -11.81
N PRO A 86 11.34 9.68 -12.27
CA PRO A 86 10.11 10.21 -11.69
C PRO A 86 9.90 9.66 -10.28
N LYS A 87 9.31 10.49 -9.43
CA LYS A 87 9.09 10.23 -8.00
C LYS A 87 7.76 10.81 -7.56
N MET A 88 7.18 10.18 -6.53
CA MET A 88 5.92 10.58 -5.93
C MET A 88 5.80 9.99 -4.52
N CYS A 89 4.95 10.60 -3.68
CA CYS A 89 4.54 10.05 -2.40
C CYS A 89 3.02 9.92 -2.28
N ALA A 90 2.55 8.79 -1.74
CA ALA A 90 1.14 8.55 -1.46
C ALA A 90 0.89 8.78 0.03
N TYR A 91 0.19 9.87 0.35
CA TYR A 91 -0.20 10.23 1.71
C TYR A 91 -1.56 9.62 2.02
N LYS A 92 -1.55 8.42 2.61
CA LYS A 92 -2.77 7.65 2.96
C LYS A 92 -3.17 7.93 4.41
N LEU A 93 -4.17 8.77 4.60
CA LEU A 93 -4.78 9.02 5.91
C LEU A 93 -5.82 7.93 6.19
N VAL A 94 -5.51 7.07 7.17
CA VAL A 94 -6.38 5.96 7.58
C VAL A 94 -7.10 6.32 8.87
N THR A 95 -8.42 6.46 8.79
CA THR A 95 -9.30 6.65 9.94
C THR A 95 -10.03 5.34 10.22
N VAL A 96 -9.85 4.80 11.43
CA VAL A 96 -10.56 3.61 11.90
C VAL A 96 -11.47 4.00 13.06
N LYS A 97 -12.73 3.54 13.01
CA LYS A 97 -13.69 3.62 14.11
C LYS A 97 -14.22 2.23 14.37
N PHE A 98 -14.17 1.76 15.61
CA PHE A 98 -14.82 0.52 16.02
C PHE A 98 -15.40 0.65 17.44
N LYS A 99 -16.67 1.03 17.54
CA LYS A 99 -17.34 1.24 18.81
C LYS A 99 -17.96 -0.06 19.33
N TRP A 100 -17.16 -0.82 20.08
CA TRP A 100 -17.61 -2.02 20.77
C TRP A 100 -17.04 -2.06 22.19
N TRP A 101 -17.91 -2.22 23.19
CA TRP A 101 -17.52 -2.23 24.59
C TRP A 101 -16.52 -3.37 24.89
N GLY A 102 -15.34 -3.00 25.39
CA GLY A 102 -14.27 -3.96 25.74
C GLY A 102 -13.38 -4.39 24.56
N LEU A 103 -13.68 -4.01 23.32
CA LEU A 103 -12.91 -4.43 22.14
C LEU A 103 -12.40 -3.27 21.27
N GLN A 104 -12.88 -2.04 21.47
CA GLN A 104 -12.55 -0.87 20.65
C GLN A 104 -11.06 -0.73 20.33
N THR A 105 -10.22 -0.46 21.34
CA THR A 105 -8.79 -0.21 21.13
C THR A 105 -8.06 -1.40 20.50
N LYS A 106 -8.42 -2.64 20.89
CA LYS A 106 -7.80 -3.85 20.34
C LYS A 106 -8.06 -3.95 18.84
N VAL A 107 -9.32 -3.76 18.42
CA VAL A 107 -9.73 -3.90 17.02
C VAL A 107 -9.25 -2.73 16.17
N GLU A 108 -9.31 -1.49 16.67
CA GLU A 108 -8.80 -0.32 15.94
C GLU A 108 -7.29 -0.46 15.67
N ASN A 109 -6.50 -0.85 16.67
CA ASN A 109 -5.07 -1.09 16.49
C ASN A 109 -4.78 -2.27 15.56
N PHE A 110 -5.57 -3.34 15.64
CA PHE A 110 -5.44 -4.49 14.75
C PHE A 110 -5.67 -4.07 13.29
N ILE A 111 -6.73 -3.31 13.01
CA ILE A 111 -7.03 -2.83 11.65
C ILE A 111 -5.89 -1.94 11.14
N GLN A 112 -5.40 -0.99 11.93
CA GLN A 112 -4.29 -0.12 11.52
C GLN A 112 -3.03 -0.93 11.16
N LYS A 113 -2.72 -1.98 11.93
CA LYS A 113 -1.61 -2.90 11.62
C LYS A 113 -1.85 -3.65 10.30
N GLN A 114 -3.07 -4.14 10.05
CA GLN A 114 -3.40 -4.82 8.80
C GLN A 114 -3.36 -3.87 7.59
N GLU A 115 -3.85 -2.64 7.72
CA GLU A 115 -3.76 -1.63 6.64
C GLU A 115 -2.29 -1.30 6.31
N LYS A 116 -1.43 -1.13 7.33
CA LYS A 116 0.02 -0.98 7.12
C LYS A 116 0.61 -2.17 6.36
N ARG A 117 0.29 -3.40 6.79
CA ARG A 117 0.73 -4.65 6.13
C ARG A 117 0.27 -4.71 4.67
N ILE A 118 -1.00 -4.39 4.41
CA ILE A 118 -1.58 -4.33 3.05
C ILE A 118 -0.83 -3.31 2.20
N PHE A 119 -0.62 -2.09 2.69
CA PHE A 119 0.10 -1.07 1.93
C PHE A 119 1.55 -1.46 1.66
N THR A 120 2.27 -2.03 2.63
CA THR A 120 3.64 -2.53 2.41
C THR A 120 3.68 -3.55 1.29
N ASN A 121 2.86 -4.61 1.37
CA ASN A 121 2.88 -5.70 0.40
C ASN A 121 2.38 -5.24 -0.98
N PHE A 122 1.31 -4.44 -1.02
CA PHE A 122 0.75 -3.92 -2.26
C PHE A 122 1.75 -3.06 -3.04
N HIS A 123 2.45 -2.12 -2.40
CA HIS A 123 3.37 -1.25 -3.13
C HIS A 123 4.66 -1.96 -3.53
N ARG A 124 5.09 -3.00 -2.79
CA ARG A 124 6.17 -3.90 -3.21
C ARG A 124 5.79 -4.63 -4.50
N GLN A 125 4.61 -5.25 -4.52
CA GLN A 125 4.06 -5.90 -5.73
C GLN A 125 3.91 -4.92 -6.90
N LEU A 126 3.33 -3.74 -6.64
CA LEU A 126 3.14 -2.71 -7.66
C LEU A 126 4.45 -2.33 -8.34
N PHE A 127 5.54 -2.18 -7.58
CA PHE A 127 6.86 -1.91 -8.13
C PHE A 127 7.41 -3.10 -8.93
N CYS A 128 7.36 -4.31 -8.37
CA CYS A 128 7.87 -5.52 -9.04
C CYS A 128 7.06 -5.92 -10.28
N TRP A 129 5.82 -5.44 -10.41
CA TRP A 129 4.97 -5.69 -11.57
C TRP A 129 5.00 -4.56 -12.59
N ILE A 130 5.91 -3.58 -12.47
CA ILE A 130 5.96 -2.42 -13.39
C ILE A 130 6.01 -2.83 -14.86
N ASP A 131 6.73 -3.90 -15.21
CA ASP A 131 6.81 -4.38 -16.60
C ASP A 131 5.45 -4.87 -17.14
N ASN A 132 4.53 -5.26 -16.26
CA ASN A 132 3.20 -5.74 -16.62
C ASN A 132 2.21 -4.60 -16.85
N TRP A 133 2.42 -3.42 -16.25
CA TRP A 133 1.44 -2.33 -16.28
C TRP A 133 1.93 -1.00 -16.86
N VAL A 134 3.25 -0.76 -16.98
CA VAL A 134 3.80 0.57 -17.35
C VAL A 134 3.42 1.04 -18.76
N GLU A 135 3.10 0.11 -19.65
CA GLU A 135 2.68 0.40 -21.03
C GLU A 135 1.15 0.34 -21.22
N LEU A 136 0.39 0.03 -20.16
CA LEU A 136 -1.07 -0.04 -20.25
C LEU A 136 -1.66 1.37 -20.36
N THR A 137 -2.64 1.51 -21.24
CA THR A 137 -3.45 2.72 -21.30
C THR A 137 -4.61 2.63 -20.30
N MET A 138 -5.23 3.77 -19.97
CA MET A 138 -6.44 3.77 -19.15
C MET A 138 -7.61 2.98 -19.80
N ALA A 139 -7.62 2.83 -21.12
CA ALA A 139 -8.61 2.00 -21.80
C ALA A 139 -8.36 0.51 -21.54
N ASP A 140 -7.09 0.08 -21.53
CA ASP A 140 -6.72 -1.30 -21.16
C ASP A 140 -7.10 -1.60 -19.72
N ILE A 141 -6.84 -0.67 -18.79
CA ILE A 141 -7.22 -0.81 -17.38
C ILE A 141 -8.73 -1.02 -17.24
N ARG A 142 -9.56 -0.21 -17.90
CA ARG A 142 -11.03 -0.35 -17.85
C ARG A 142 -11.52 -1.70 -18.38
N ARG A 143 -10.89 -2.23 -19.43
CA ARG A 143 -11.20 -3.57 -19.95
C ARG A 143 -10.82 -4.64 -18.92
N MET A 144 -9.61 -4.56 -18.37
CA MET A 144 -9.13 -5.49 -17.33
C MET A 144 -9.99 -5.45 -16.07
N GLU A 145 -10.51 -4.29 -15.67
CA GLU A 145 -11.46 -4.17 -14.55
C GLU A 145 -12.74 -4.97 -14.80
N GLU A 146 -13.29 -4.93 -16.02
CA GLU A 146 -14.49 -5.69 -16.38
C GLU A 146 -14.25 -7.21 -16.38
N GLU A 147 -13.10 -7.64 -16.93
CA GLU A 147 -12.68 -9.04 -16.96
C GLU A 147 -12.43 -9.56 -15.53
N THR A 148 -11.64 -8.82 -14.74
CA THR A 148 -11.31 -9.14 -13.36
C THR A 148 -12.57 -9.24 -12.50
N LYS A 149 -13.58 -8.38 -12.72
CA LYS A 149 -14.86 -8.47 -12.01
C LYS A 149 -15.54 -9.82 -12.23
N LYS A 150 -15.55 -10.33 -13.47
CA LYS A 150 -16.16 -11.63 -13.80
C LYS A 150 -15.36 -12.78 -13.19
N GLU A 151 -14.03 -12.74 -13.30
CA GLU A 151 -13.15 -13.76 -12.74
C GLU A 151 -13.23 -13.83 -11.21
N LEU A 152 -13.25 -12.69 -10.52
CA LEU A 152 -13.37 -12.64 -9.06
C LEU A 152 -14.69 -13.22 -8.58
N GLU A 153 -15.79 -12.99 -9.31
CA GLU A 153 -17.10 -13.56 -8.98
C GLU A 153 -17.06 -15.09 -9.11
N GLU A 154 -16.52 -15.61 -10.21
CA GLU A 154 -16.38 -17.06 -10.41
C GLU A 154 -15.45 -17.71 -9.38
N MET A 155 -14.33 -17.06 -9.08
CA MET A 155 -13.37 -17.55 -8.07
C MET A 155 -13.96 -17.52 -6.67
N ARG A 156 -14.82 -16.56 -6.35
CA ARG A 156 -15.54 -16.52 -5.08
C ARG A 156 -16.53 -17.66 -4.94
N GLU A 157 -17.23 -18.01 -6.02
CA GLU A 157 -18.25 -19.08 -6.01
C GLU A 157 -17.65 -20.48 -6.05
N LYS A 158 -16.57 -20.69 -6.80
CA LYS A 158 -16.03 -22.02 -7.12
C LYS A 158 -14.63 -22.29 -6.58
N GLY A 159 -13.89 -21.25 -6.19
CA GLY A 159 -12.50 -21.35 -5.78
C GLY A 159 -12.32 -21.82 -4.34
N THR A 160 -11.08 -22.15 -3.99
CA THR A 160 -10.68 -22.44 -2.60
C THR A 160 -10.16 -21.19 -1.91
N VAL A 161 -10.23 -21.16 -0.58
CA VAL A 161 -9.63 -20.10 0.24
C VAL A 161 -8.14 -19.99 -0.08
N ARG A 162 -7.66 -18.75 -0.28
CA ARG A 162 -6.28 -18.44 -0.68
C ARG A 162 -5.92 -17.00 -0.29
N GLY A 163 -4.64 -16.65 -0.40
CA GLY A 163 -4.14 -15.32 -0.06
C GLY A 163 -3.71 -15.19 1.40
N THR A 164 -3.63 -13.96 1.88
CA THR A 164 -3.11 -13.64 3.22
C THR A 164 -4.11 -14.03 4.31
N SER A 165 -3.62 -14.76 5.32
CA SER A 165 -4.35 -15.00 6.57
C SER A 165 -4.03 -13.91 7.59
N ALA A 166 -5.06 -13.46 8.32
CA ALA A 166 -4.90 -12.60 9.47
C ALA A 166 -4.47 -13.44 10.68
N THR A 167 -3.17 -13.62 10.88
CA THR A 167 -2.62 -14.17 12.11
C THR A 167 -2.35 -13.04 13.10
N GLU A 168 -2.77 -13.20 14.36
CA GLU A 168 -2.23 -12.38 15.46
C GLU A 168 -0.79 -12.86 15.68
N GLU A 169 0.20 -12.18 15.10
CA GLU A 169 1.59 -12.23 15.61
C GLU A 169 1.74 -11.23 16.77
#